data_AF-A0A972BWC0-F1
#
_entry.id   AF-A0A972BWC0-F1
#
_cell.length_a   1.000
_cell.length_b   1.000
_cell.length_c   1.000
_cell.angle_alpha   90.00
_cell.angle_beta   90.00
_cell.angle_gamma   90.00
#
_symmetry.space_group_name_H-M   'P 1'
#
loop_
_entity.id
_entity.type
_entity.pdbx_description
1 polymer ?
#
loop_
_entity_poly.entity_id
_entity_poly.type
_entity_poly.pdbx_seq_one_letter_code
_entity_poly.pdbx_strand_id
1 'polypeptide(L)' 'KGRRSPEVQAALAKYRALYLVTFGGLGVLLASCIKRAEVVAYPDLGPEAIYRLEVEGFPAIRPRSTY' A
#
# COMPACT_ATOMS: atom_id res chain seq x y z
N LYS A 1 -1.61 4.48 -4.84
CA LYS A 1 -1.68 4.90 -6.27
C LYS A 1 -1.26 6.37 -6.39
N GLY A 2 -0.62 6.76 -7.48
CA GLY A 2 -0.34 8.16 -7.82
C GLY A 2 1.03 8.66 -7.37
N ARG A 3 1.39 9.86 -7.83
CA ARG A 3 2.64 10.53 -7.43
C ARG A 3 2.54 11.01 -5.98
N ARG A 4 3.69 11.13 -5.31
CA ARG A 4 3.81 11.73 -3.97
C ARG A 4 4.46 13.11 -4.08
N SER A 5 4.17 13.98 -3.13
CA SER A 5 4.72 15.33 -3.10
C SER A 5 6.24 15.31 -2.88
N PRO A 6 6.96 16.39 -3.21
CA PRO A 6 8.40 16.49 -2.98
C PRO A 6 8.82 16.25 -1.52
N GLU A 7 8.00 16.69 -0.57
CA GLU A 7 8.27 16.52 0.87
C GLU A 7 8.27 15.05 1.27
N VAL A 8 7.35 14.25 0.72
CA VAL A 8 7.31 12.80 0.93
C VAL A 8 8.51 12.13 0.27
N GLN A 9 8.92 12.56 -0.92
CA GLN A 9 10.11 12.01 -1.60
C GLN A 9 11.38 12.27 -0.76
N ALA A 10 11.54 13.48 -0.21
CA ALA A 10 12.65 13.81 0.67
C ALA A 10 12.64 12.97 1.96
N ALA A 11 11.46 12.74 2.56
CA ALA A 11 11.32 11.89 3.73
C ALA A 11 11.70 10.42 3.44
N LEU A 12 11.25 9.87 2.30
CA LEU A 12 11.59 8.50 1.89
C LEU A 12 13.10 8.33 1.74
N ALA A 13 13.79 9.30 1.13
CA ALA A 13 15.25 9.30 1.02
C ALA A 13 15.94 9.39 2.39
N LYS A 14 15.50 10.32 3.25
CA LYS A 14 16.04 10.52 4.61
C LYS A 14 15.93 9.27 5.48
N TYR A 15 14.79 8.58 5.44
CA TYR A 15 14.52 7.42 6.29
C TYR A 15 14.77 6.08 5.60
N ARG A 16 15.35 6.08 4.39
CA ARG A 16 15.66 4.88 3.59
C ARG A 16 14.43 3.98 3.39
N ALA A 17 13.29 4.59 3.10
CA ALA A 17 12.02 3.90 2.91
C ALA A 17 11.68 3.71 1.43
N LEU A 18 10.96 2.62 1.11
CA LEU A 18 10.52 2.30 -0.24
C LEU A 18 9.05 2.63 -0.43
N TYR A 19 8.73 3.40 -1.48
CA TYR A 19 7.37 3.61 -1.91
C TYR A 19 7.01 2.67 -3.06
N LEU A 20 5.97 1.87 -2.86
CA LEU A 20 5.43 0.95 -3.85
C LEU A 20 4.04 1.40 -4.31
N VAL A 21 3.78 1.26 -5.60
CA VAL A 21 2.47 1.51 -6.19
C VAL A 21 1.93 0.27 -6.86
N THR A 22 0.63 0.05 -6.71
CA THR A 22 -0.13 -0.95 -7.47
C THR A 22 -1.05 -0.28 -8.50
N PHE A 23 -1.65 -1.09 -9.36
CA PHE A 23 -2.56 -0.66 -10.41
C PHE A 23 -3.91 -0.23 -9.81
N GLY A 24 -4.40 0.94 -10.23
CA GLY A 24 -5.71 1.42 -9.80
C GLY A 24 -6.84 0.80 -10.61
N GLY A 25 -7.98 0.54 -9.99
CA GLY A 25 -9.18 -0.02 -10.64
C GLY A 25 -9.22 -1.54 -10.69
N LEU A 26 -8.21 -2.23 -10.16
CA LEU A 26 -8.13 -3.70 -10.15
C LEU A 26 -8.50 -4.30 -8.78
N GLY A 27 -9.52 -3.77 -8.11
CA GLY A 27 -9.87 -4.17 -6.73
C GLY A 27 -10.11 -5.67 -6.58
N VAL A 28 -10.81 -6.30 -7.53
CA VAL A 28 -11.08 -7.75 -7.52
C VAL A 28 -9.79 -8.57 -7.64
N LEU A 29 -8.87 -8.16 -8.52
CA LEU A 29 -7.57 -8.83 -8.68
C LEU A 29 -6.70 -8.66 -7.43
N LEU A 30 -6.70 -7.48 -6.81
CA LEU A 30 -5.93 -7.25 -5.59
C LEU A 30 -6.51 -8.04 -4.41
N ALA A 31 -7.84 -8.18 -4.35
CA ALA A 31 -8.49 -9.00 -3.35
C ALA A 31 -8.13 -10.49 -3.49
N SER A 32 -7.95 -11.01 -4.71
CA SER A 32 -7.54 -12.41 -4.91
C SER A 32 -6.10 -12.70 -4.47
N CYS A 33 -5.26 -11.67 -4.29
CA CYS A 33 -3.92 -11.80 -3.71
C CYS A 33 -3.93 -11.89 -2.18
N ILE A 34 -5.04 -11.62 -1.51
CA ILE A 34 -5.13 -11.62 -0.03
C ILE A 34 -5.38 -13.05 0.46
N LYS A 35 -4.47 -13.55 1.29
CA LYS A 35 -4.56 -14.88 1.93
C LYS A 35 -5.21 -14.81 3.30
N ARG A 36 -5.02 -13.68 4.01
CA ARG A 36 -5.64 -13.43 5.31
C ARG A 36 -5.82 -11.93 5.53
N ALA A 37 -6.91 -11.55 6.18
CA ALA A 37 -7.18 -10.19 6.62
C ALA A 37 -7.70 -10.19 8.05
N GLU A 38 -7.08 -9.40 8.92
CA GLU A 38 -7.44 -9.29 10.34
C GLU A 38 -7.48 -7.82 10.74
N VAL A 39 -8.55 -7.41 11.43
CA VAL A 39 -8.65 -6.07 12.02
C VAL A 39 -7.79 -6.03 13.27
N VAL A 40 -6.81 -5.12 13.32
CA VAL A 40 -5.89 -4.98 14.45
C VAL A 40 -6.16 -3.75 15.32
N ALA A 41 -6.88 -2.75 14.79
CA ALA A 41 -7.29 -1.58 15.54
C ALA A 41 -8.51 -0.87 14.91
N TYR A 42 -9.28 -0.16 15.74
CA TYR A 42 -10.41 0.68 15.36
C TYR A 42 -11.49 -0.05 14.53
N PRO A 43 -12.07 -1.16 15.04
CA PRO A 43 -13.04 -1.96 14.29
C PRO A 43 -14.34 -1.22 13.94
N ASP A 44 -14.67 -0.18 14.70
CA ASP A 44 -15.81 0.71 14.51
C ASP A 44 -15.71 1.55 13.22
N LEU A 45 -14.51 1.76 12.68
CA LEU A 45 -14.28 2.46 11.42
C LEU A 45 -14.60 1.62 10.17
N GLY A 46 -14.99 0.35 10.35
CA GLY A 46 -15.38 -0.52 9.24
C GLY A 46 -14.27 -0.61 8.17
N PRO A 47 -14.53 -0.27 6.89
CA PRO A 47 -13.53 -0.33 5.82
C PRO A 47 -12.27 0.51 6.03
N GLU A 48 -12.31 1.49 6.93
CA GLU A 48 -11.18 2.37 7.26
C GLU A 48 -10.37 1.90 8.48
N ALA A 49 -10.76 0.77 9.08
CA ALA A 49 -10.02 0.16 10.18
C ALA A 49 -8.59 -0.22 9.77
N ILE A 50 -7.72 -0.45 10.76
CA ILE A 50 -6.36 -0.92 10.47
C ILE A 50 -6.39 -2.43 10.30
N TYR A 51 -5.94 -2.90 9.13
CA TYR A 51 -5.89 -4.31 8.78
C TYR A 51 -4.45 -4.83 8.72
N ARG A 52 -4.21 -5.99 9.31
CA ARG A 52 -3.06 -6.84 8.99
C ARG A 52 -3.45 -7.77 7.85
N LEU A 53 -2.78 -7.63 6.71
CA LEU A 53 -3.01 -8.45 5.53
C LEU A 53 -1.81 -9.37 5.28
N GLU A 54 -2.09 -10.65 5.03
CA GLU A 54 -1.12 -11.58 4.45
C GLU A 54 -1.44 -11.69 2.97
N VAL A 55 -0.46 -11.41 2.10
CA VAL A 55 -0.65 -11.37 0.64
C VAL A 55 0.39 -12.21 -0.07
N GLU A 56 0.01 -12.81 -1.20
CA GLU A 56 0.90 -13.59 -2.07
C GLU A 56 0.70 -13.14 -3.52
N GLY A 57 1.80 -12.95 -4.25
CA GLY A 57 1.74 -12.49 -5.65
C GLY A 57 1.15 -11.09 -5.83
N PHE A 58 1.17 -10.24 -4.79
CA PHE A 58 0.60 -8.90 -4.86
C PHE A 58 1.38 -8.00 -5.84
N PRO A 59 0.74 -7.50 -6.92
CA PRO A 59 1.44 -6.72 -7.92
C PRO A 59 1.76 -5.32 -7.40
N ALA A 60 3.05 -5.01 -7.31
CA ALA A 60 3.53 -3.69 -6.89
C ALA A 60 4.82 -3.33 -7.63
N ILE A 61 4.97 -2.05 -7.97
CA ILE A 61 6.15 -1.52 -8.65
C ILE A 61 6.72 -0.32 -7.92
N ARG A 62 8.04 -0.12 -8.00
CA ARG A 62 8.68 1.12 -7.59
C ARG A 62 8.40 2.19 -8.66
N PRO A 63 7.71 3.30 -8.33
CA PRO A 63 7.54 4.37 -9.30
C PRO A 63 8.87 5.08 -9.53
N ARG A 64 9.15 5.45 -10.78
CA ARG A 64 10.39 6.12 -11.23
C ARG A 64 10.71 7.41 -10.46
N SER A 65 9.72 8.06 -9.85
CA SER A 65 9.87 9.31 -9.09
C SER A 65 10.49 9.14 -7.69
N THR A 66 10.85 7.92 -7.28
CA THR A 66 11.48 7.67 -5.98
C THR A 66 12.96 7.42 -6.26
N TYR A 67 13.81 8.38 -5.88
CA TYR A 67 15.26 8.35 -6.07
C TYR A 67 15.95 7.52 -5.00
#